data_AF-A0A923FSS2-F1
#
_entry.id   AF-A0A923FSS2-F1
#
_cell.length_a   1.000
_cell.length_b   1.000
_cell.length_c   1.000
_cell.angle_alpha   90.00
_cell.angle_beta   90.00
_cell.angle_gamma   90.00
#
_symmetry.space_group_name_H-M   'P 1'
#
loop_
_entity.id
_entity.type
_entity.pdbx_description
1 polymer ?
#
loop_
_entity_poly.entity_id
_entity_poly.type
_entity_poly.pdbx_seq_one_letter_code
_entity_poly.pdbx_strand_id
1 'polypeptide(L)'
;MNFVGYAWLRESLKLSVFPLRRPAKVQPVTRIKRIGETLAIPPNTAPLPDDLLGHLLFALKHEGINLAILAQTLPQIPAAALEAELQKAPNGIYIRKACFLREAFTGEDLRQHMPVRGTFVPLFDPQLYVTMPGERNSRWRVEFNGIGTLAYCATVERTPEIVALLEHDILARAQKFIQSLPSEMMDRTINWAYLHETKDSFAIEKESPSEDKARKFIQLLRQAHEGIPLSEDYLVHLQNATISNPFDMAAAFRHSQNHLAGPLQGAAGVTYIPPGPDLCRELMEQLMELGNDAPARIDPLVAAGIISFGFVFIHPFMDGNGRLSRFLIHHTLCRADALENGLLLPVSVAMKREERQYLQTLEQFSRPAREFWDVRWIDHGRFTFEFTGDSTIYRFWDATPGVRFTLEMAKRAIEVELREETVFLENYDRIVHAVNAAYDVRGSDLANLIMMCLTNNGTVSNNRRKQYQYSVPTEVFDYIEEVARSLLDEQQP
;
A
#
# COMPACT_ATOMS: atom_id res chain seq x y z
N MET A 1 32.84 -5.59 12.15
CA MET A 1 31.69 -6.50 12.29
C MET A 1 31.85 -7.62 11.27
N ASN A 2 31.50 -8.87 11.57
CA ASN A 2 31.65 -9.99 10.61
C ASN A 2 30.45 -10.10 9.67
N PHE A 3 30.10 -9.02 8.97
CA PHE A 3 29.05 -9.05 7.97
C PHE A 3 29.50 -9.78 6.71
N VAL A 4 28.55 -10.41 6.02
CA VAL A 4 28.72 -10.97 4.67
C VAL A 4 27.53 -10.58 3.80
N GLY A 5 27.62 -10.84 2.50
CA GLY A 5 26.53 -10.53 1.56
C GLY A 5 26.20 -9.04 1.49
N TYR A 6 24.91 -8.72 1.37
CA TYR A 6 24.41 -7.35 1.21
C TYR A 6 24.80 -6.42 2.35
N ALA A 7 24.87 -6.91 3.59
CA ALA A 7 25.24 -6.08 4.73
C ALA A 7 26.70 -5.60 4.61
N TRP A 8 27.59 -6.50 4.18
CA TRP A 8 28.99 -6.15 3.92
C TRP A 8 29.11 -5.20 2.71
N LEU A 9 28.39 -5.48 1.61
CA LEU A 9 28.41 -4.64 0.41
C LEU A 9 27.99 -3.19 0.73
N ARG A 10 26.91 -3.03 1.52
CA ARG A 10 26.42 -1.73 1.96
C ARG A 10 27.47 -0.96 2.75
N GLU A 11 28.16 -1.60 3.71
CA GLU A 11 29.17 -0.93 4.53
C GLU A 11 30.44 -0.63 3.75
N SER A 12 30.97 -1.61 3.02
CA SER A 12 32.25 -1.47 2.31
C SER A 12 32.19 -0.47 1.16
N LEU A 13 31.05 -0.40 0.45
CA LEU A 13 30.87 0.55 -0.65
C LEU A 13 30.13 1.84 -0.23
N LYS A 14 29.78 1.98 1.06
CA LYS A 14 29.00 3.11 1.60
C LYS A 14 27.72 3.40 0.80
N LEU A 15 26.97 2.34 0.50
CA LEU A 15 25.79 2.43 -0.37
C LEU A 15 24.66 3.23 0.30
N SER A 16 24.00 4.06 -0.51
CA SER A 16 22.84 4.85 -0.09
C SER A 16 21.57 4.00 -0.21
N VAL A 17 21.39 3.07 0.73
CA VAL A 17 20.24 2.14 0.77
C VAL A 17 19.69 2.02 2.19
N PHE A 18 18.43 1.61 2.29
CA PHE A 18 17.79 1.36 3.59
C PHE A 18 18.51 0.26 4.37
N PRO A 19 18.45 0.31 5.72
CA PRO A 19 18.92 -0.78 6.55
C PRO A 19 18.27 -2.12 6.17
N LEU A 20 19.09 -3.17 6.11
CA LEU A 20 18.60 -4.52 5.84
C LEU A 20 17.82 -5.04 7.03
N ARG A 21 16.61 -5.57 6.79
CA ARG A 21 15.82 -6.25 7.84
C ARG A 21 16.50 -7.50 8.41
N ARG A 22 17.28 -8.19 7.57
CA ARG A 22 17.89 -9.49 7.90
C ARG A 22 19.34 -9.56 7.41
N PRO A 23 20.29 -8.85 8.03
CA PRO A 23 21.67 -8.89 7.59
C PRO A 23 22.30 -10.27 7.83
N ALA A 24 23.14 -10.75 6.90
CA ALA A 24 23.94 -11.94 7.11
C ALA A 24 25.23 -11.67 7.92
N LYS A 25 25.49 -12.51 8.91
CA LYS A 25 26.66 -12.41 9.80
C LYS A 25 27.33 -13.76 9.99
N VAL A 26 28.66 -13.79 9.99
CA VAL A 26 29.42 -14.99 10.34
C VAL A 26 29.26 -15.29 11.83
N GLN A 27 28.85 -16.51 12.15
CA GLN A 27 28.59 -16.98 13.51
C GLN A 27 29.01 -18.44 13.67
N PRO A 28 29.24 -18.93 14.91
CA PRO A 28 29.63 -20.32 15.16
C PRO A 28 28.43 -21.27 14.99
N VAL A 29 28.01 -21.45 13.73
CA VAL A 29 26.93 -22.36 13.31
C VAL A 29 27.44 -23.33 12.25
N THR A 30 26.83 -24.52 12.16
CA THR A 30 27.23 -25.57 11.22
C THR A 30 26.55 -25.49 9.87
N ARG A 31 25.41 -24.80 9.80
CA ARG A 31 24.65 -24.53 8.57
C ARG A 31 24.04 -23.13 8.63
N ILE A 32 23.75 -22.56 7.45
CA ILE A 32 23.01 -21.30 7.35
C ILE A 32 21.66 -21.48 8.02
N LYS A 33 21.35 -20.62 8.99
CA LYS A 33 20.05 -20.62 9.68
C LYS A 33 19.72 -19.23 10.18
N ARG A 34 18.43 -18.99 10.40
CA ARG A 34 17.95 -17.76 11.02
C ARG A 34 18.14 -17.82 12.54
N ILE A 35 18.69 -16.75 13.12
CA ILE A 35 18.73 -16.52 14.57
C ILE A 35 18.23 -15.10 14.81
N GLY A 36 17.01 -14.96 15.33
CA GLY A 36 16.31 -13.67 15.44
C GLY A 36 16.16 -12.99 14.07
N GLU A 37 16.66 -11.75 13.98
CA GLU A 37 16.68 -10.94 12.74
C GLU A 37 17.99 -11.06 11.97
N THR A 38 18.81 -12.08 12.23
CA THR A 38 20.09 -12.27 11.54
C THR A 38 20.10 -13.61 10.79
N LEU A 39 20.69 -13.59 9.59
CA LEU A 39 21.05 -14.82 8.88
C LEU A 39 22.45 -15.26 9.34
N ALA A 40 22.51 -16.30 10.16
CA ALA A 40 23.76 -16.79 10.75
C ALA A 40 24.49 -17.69 9.75
N ILE A 41 25.72 -17.32 9.40
CA ILE A 41 26.52 -17.96 8.36
C ILE A 41 27.71 -18.72 8.97
N PRO A 42 27.92 -20.00 8.65
CA PRO A 42 29.12 -20.73 9.03
C PRO A 42 30.40 -20.09 8.47
N PRO A 43 31.53 -20.06 9.21
CA PRO A 43 32.77 -19.44 8.75
C PRO A 43 33.30 -20.00 7.43
N ASN A 44 33.13 -21.30 7.20
CA ASN A 44 33.59 -21.98 5.97
C ASN A 44 32.74 -21.67 4.72
N THR A 45 31.58 -21.05 4.88
CA THR A 45 30.67 -20.68 3.78
C THR A 45 30.76 -19.19 3.46
N ALA A 46 31.40 -18.40 4.33
CA ALA A 46 31.57 -16.98 4.15
C ALA A 46 32.52 -16.67 2.98
N PRO A 47 32.20 -15.69 2.11
CA PRO A 47 33.15 -15.18 1.13
C PRO A 47 34.40 -14.60 1.79
N LEU A 48 35.47 -14.45 1.00
CA LEU A 48 36.69 -13.78 1.47
C LEU A 48 36.41 -12.29 1.75
N PRO A 49 37.02 -11.68 2.78
CA PRO A 49 36.69 -10.32 3.22
C PRO A 49 36.81 -9.23 2.16
N ASP A 50 37.66 -9.39 1.13
CA ASP A 50 37.89 -8.40 0.08
C ASP A 50 37.30 -8.83 -1.29
N ASP A 51 36.51 -9.90 -1.32
CA ASP A 51 35.94 -10.46 -2.55
C ASP A 51 34.55 -9.88 -2.84
N LEU A 52 34.52 -8.72 -3.49
CA LEU A 52 33.28 -8.00 -3.83
C LEU A 52 32.30 -8.87 -4.62
N LEU A 53 32.78 -9.62 -5.62
CA LEU A 53 31.95 -10.51 -6.43
C LEU A 53 31.46 -11.70 -5.61
N GLY A 54 32.32 -12.29 -4.77
CA GLY A 54 31.95 -13.37 -3.86
C GLY A 54 30.84 -12.97 -2.89
N HIS A 55 30.93 -11.79 -2.30
CA HIS A 55 29.86 -11.22 -1.45
C HIS A 55 28.55 -11.01 -2.22
N LEU A 56 28.61 -10.51 -3.46
CA LEU A 56 27.42 -10.34 -4.30
C LEU A 56 26.76 -11.66 -4.68
N LEU A 57 27.55 -12.65 -5.13
CA LEU A 57 27.03 -13.97 -5.52
C LEU A 57 26.48 -14.73 -4.30
N PHE A 58 27.11 -14.56 -3.14
CA PHE A 58 26.60 -15.06 -1.87
C PHE A 58 25.23 -14.47 -1.54
N ALA A 59 25.09 -13.14 -1.64
CA ALA A 59 23.84 -12.45 -1.36
C ALA A 59 22.70 -12.91 -2.28
N LEU A 60 22.95 -12.97 -3.60
CA LEU A 60 21.98 -13.47 -4.59
C LEU A 60 21.54 -14.92 -4.30
N LYS A 61 22.40 -15.72 -3.66
CA LYS A 61 22.12 -17.11 -3.33
C LYS A 61 21.34 -17.30 -2.05
N HIS A 62 21.61 -16.50 -1.03
CA HIS A 62 21.16 -16.76 0.34
C HIS A 62 20.24 -15.67 0.92
N GLU A 63 20.27 -14.47 0.38
CA GLU A 63 19.53 -13.31 0.88
C GLU A 63 18.42 -12.84 -0.07
N GLY A 64 18.36 -13.38 -1.29
CA GLY A 64 17.35 -13.03 -2.30
C GLY A 64 17.79 -11.88 -3.21
N ILE A 65 16.83 -11.16 -3.79
CA ILE A 65 17.10 -10.01 -4.68
C ILE A 65 16.87 -8.71 -3.91
N ASN A 66 17.90 -7.85 -3.87
CA ASN A 66 17.78 -6.46 -3.44
C ASN A 66 18.28 -5.53 -4.56
N LEU A 67 17.36 -5.03 -5.38
CA LEU A 67 17.72 -4.23 -6.56
C LEU A 67 18.39 -2.90 -6.19
N ALA A 68 18.04 -2.28 -5.05
CA ALA A 68 18.70 -1.04 -4.60
C ALA A 68 20.20 -1.24 -4.36
N ILE A 69 20.57 -2.34 -3.68
CA ILE A 69 21.98 -2.68 -3.46
C ILE A 69 22.64 -3.13 -4.76
N LEU A 70 21.98 -3.98 -5.54
CA LEU A 70 22.54 -4.51 -6.78
C LEU A 70 22.82 -3.42 -7.82
N ALA A 71 21.91 -2.44 -7.96
CA ALA A 71 22.05 -1.33 -8.89
C ALA A 71 23.25 -0.43 -8.56
N GLN A 72 23.57 -0.23 -7.27
CA GLN A 72 24.75 0.53 -6.87
C GLN A 72 26.04 -0.30 -6.84
N THR A 73 25.94 -1.62 -6.61
CA THR A 73 27.11 -2.51 -6.47
C THR A 73 27.64 -2.99 -7.81
N LEU A 74 26.78 -3.45 -8.72
CA LEU A 74 27.20 -4.09 -9.98
C LEU A 74 28.04 -3.18 -10.89
N PRO A 75 27.78 -1.86 -11.00
CA PRO A 75 28.64 -0.95 -11.75
C PRO A 75 30.07 -0.86 -11.20
N GLN A 76 30.28 -1.14 -9.92
CA GLN A 76 31.58 -1.09 -9.26
C GLN A 76 32.37 -2.40 -9.42
N ILE A 77 31.73 -3.49 -9.90
CA ILE A 77 32.41 -4.75 -10.19
C ILE A 77 33.00 -4.70 -11.61
N PRO A 78 34.32 -4.93 -11.78
CA PRO A 78 34.94 -5.00 -13.09
C PRO A 78 34.29 -6.07 -13.97
N ALA A 79 33.97 -5.72 -15.22
CA ALA A 79 33.39 -6.65 -16.19
C ALA A 79 34.18 -7.97 -16.29
N ALA A 80 35.52 -7.86 -16.32
CA ALA A 80 36.43 -9.01 -16.38
C ALA A 80 36.26 -10.00 -15.22
N ALA A 81 35.87 -9.55 -14.02
CA ALA A 81 35.63 -10.43 -12.88
C ALA A 81 34.38 -11.29 -13.10
N LEU A 82 33.29 -10.68 -13.60
CA LEU A 82 32.06 -11.40 -13.95
C LEU A 82 32.28 -12.34 -15.14
N GLU A 83 33.03 -11.90 -16.16
CA GLU A 83 33.36 -12.73 -17.32
C GLU A 83 34.20 -13.96 -16.92
N ALA A 84 35.21 -13.78 -16.05
CA ALA A 84 36.03 -14.87 -15.55
C ALA A 84 35.21 -15.87 -14.72
N GLU A 85 34.31 -15.39 -13.86
CA GLU A 85 33.46 -16.27 -13.06
C GLU A 85 32.40 -16.99 -13.92
N LEU A 86 31.86 -16.31 -14.94
CA LEU A 86 30.99 -16.90 -15.93
C LEU A 86 31.70 -18.01 -16.72
N GLN A 87 32.98 -17.85 -17.07
CA GLN A 87 33.74 -18.91 -17.74
C GLN A 87 33.89 -20.17 -16.87
N LYS A 88 34.09 -20.00 -15.55
CA LYS A 88 34.16 -21.13 -14.61
C LYS A 88 32.82 -21.83 -14.44
N ALA A 89 31.73 -21.07 -14.37
CA ALA A 89 30.38 -21.59 -14.17
C ALA A 89 29.35 -21.03 -15.17
N PRO A 90 29.42 -21.41 -16.47
CA PRO A 90 28.59 -20.79 -17.52
C PRO A 90 27.09 -20.94 -17.33
N ASN A 91 26.67 -21.99 -16.62
CA ASN A 91 25.26 -22.27 -16.31
C ASN A 91 24.90 -21.96 -14.85
N GLY A 92 25.80 -21.34 -14.08
CA GLY A 92 25.56 -20.98 -12.69
C GLY A 92 24.40 -19.98 -12.58
N ILE A 93 23.38 -20.30 -11.80
CA ILE A 93 22.16 -19.49 -11.68
C ILE A 93 22.48 -18.05 -11.27
N TYR A 94 23.29 -17.88 -10.22
CA TYR A 94 23.55 -16.57 -9.62
C TYR A 94 24.48 -15.69 -10.45
N ILE A 95 25.50 -16.28 -11.10
CA ILE A 95 26.36 -15.51 -12.00
C ILE A 95 25.59 -15.01 -13.23
N ARG A 96 24.66 -15.82 -13.77
CA ARG A 96 23.78 -15.38 -14.88
C ARG A 96 22.87 -14.23 -14.47
N LYS A 97 22.30 -14.27 -13.26
CA LYS A 97 21.52 -13.15 -12.71
C LYS A 97 22.37 -11.89 -12.54
N ALA A 98 23.60 -12.02 -12.03
CA ALA A 98 24.52 -10.91 -11.88
C ALA A 98 24.91 -10.28 -13.23
N CYS A 99 25.21 -11.10 -14.24
CA CYS A 99 25.50 -10.63 -15.60
C CYS A 99 24.31 -9.90 -16.22
N PHE A 100 23.11 -10.49 -16.15
CA PHE A 100 21.87 -9.88 -16.65
C PHE A 100 21.63 -8.50 -16.02
N LEU A 101 21.71 -8.41 -14.69
CA LEU A 101 21.49 -7.15 -13.97
C LEU A 101 22.58 -6.13 -14.24
N ARG A 102 23.85 -6.54 -14.37
CA ARG A 102 24.93 -5.59 -14.69
C ARG A 102 24.69 -4.95 -16.04
N GLU A 103 24.46 -5.74 -17.09
CA GLU A 103 24.20 -5.19 -18.43
C GLU A 103 23.01 -4.22 -18.40
N ALA A 104 21.95 -4.56 -17.65
CA ALA A 104 20.79 -3.68 -17.52
C ALA A 104 21.07 -2.37 -16.77
N PHE A 105 21.89 -2.40 -15.71
CA PHE A 105 22.19 -1.19 -14.92
C PHE A 105 23.31 -0.33 -15.50
N THR A 106 24.25 -0.90 -16.26
CA THR A 106 25.37 -0.15 -16.83
C THR A 106 25.17 0.18 -18.30
N GLY A 107 24.28 -0.53 -19.01
CA GLY A 107 24.16 -0.45 -20.48
C GLY A 107 25.37 -1.02 -21.23
N GLU A 108 26.28 -1.72 -20.53
CA GLU A 108 27.52 -2.25 -21.10
C GLU A 108 27.46 -3.77 -21.19
N ASP A 109 27.56 -4.28 -22.41
CA ASP A 109 27.58 -5.72 -22.68
C ASP A 109 28.84 -6.40 -22.10
N LEU A 110 28.63 -7.56 -21.48
CA LEU A 110 29.72 -8.43 -21.02
C LEU A 110 30.17 -9.38 -22.12
N ARG A 111 31.46 -9.73 -22.18
CA ARG A 111 31.96 -10.70 -23.17
C ARG A 111 31.55 -12.13 -22.81
N GLN A 112 30.58 -12.65 -23.55
CA GLN A 112 30.18 -14.05 -23.47
C GLN A 112 31.05 -14.91 -24.40
N HIS A 113 31.95 -15.71 -23.82
CA HIS A 113 32.84 -16.61 -24.58
C HIS A 113 32.14 -17.88 -25.07
N MET A 114 31.12 -18.34 -24.34
CA MET A 114 30.28 -19.49 -24.68
C MET A 114 28.83 -19.18 -24.34
N PRO A 115 27.85 -19.55 -25.19
CA PRO A 115 26.44 -19.29 -24.92
C PRO A 115 25.98 -20.06 -23.68
N VAL A 116 25.16 -19.42 -22.87
CA VAL A 116 24.46 -20.09 -21.76
C VAL A 116 23.49 -21.12 -22.32
N ARG A 117 23.63 -22.39 -21.88
CA ARG A 117 22.75 -23.50 -22.32
C ARG A 117 21.73 -23.91 -21.27
N GLY A 118 21.83 -23.40 -20.05
CA GLY A 118 20.88 -23.68 -18.97
C GLY A 118 19.43 -23.26 -19.30
N THR A 119 18.51 -23.76 -18.49
CA THR A 119 17.10 -23.34 -18.51
C THR A 119 16.96 -21.88 -18.10
N PHE A 120 15.83 -21.29 -18.49
CA PHE A 120 15.43 -19.98 -17.97
C PHE A 120 15.23 -20.08 -16.46
N VAL A 121 15.76 -19.10 -15.73
CA VAL A 121 15.56 -18.95 -14.29
C VAL A 121 14.87 -17.64 -13.98
N PRO A 122 13.87 -17.62 -13.09
CA PRO A 122 13.26 -16.37 -12.66
C PRO A 122 14.26 -15.54 -11.87
N LEU A 123 14.26 -14.22 -12.06
CA LEU A 123 15.10 -13.29 -11.31
C LEU A 123 14.72 -13.32 -9.83
N PHE A 124 13.43 -13.15 -9.53
CA PHE A 124 12.85 -13.26 -8.20
C PHE A 124 12.33 -14.69 -7.99
N ASP A 125 12.68 -15.32 -6.88
CA ASP A 125 12.18 -16.66 -6.56
C ASP A 125 10.66 -16.60 -6.26
N PRO A 126 9.79 -17.25 -7.06
CA PRO A 126 8.34 -17.22 -6.85
C PRO A 126 7.88 -17.86 -5.53
N GLN A 127 8.73 -18.66 -4.88
CA GLN A 127 8.46 -19.21 -3.55
C GLN A 127 8.66 -18.17 -2.45
N LEU A 128 9.56 -17.20 -2.67
CA LEU A 128 9.90 -16.17 -1.69
C LEU A 128 9.19 -14.85 -1.96
N TYR A 129 8.82 -14.57 -3.21
CA TYR A 129 8.22 -13.31 -3.63
C TYR A 129 6.91 -13.51 -4.37
N VAL A 130 6.02 -12.52 -4.29
CA VAL A 130 4.96 -12.35 -5.29
C VAL A 130 5.62 -11.83 -6.56
N THR A 131 5.27 -12.42 -7.71
CA THR A 131 5.93 -12.20 -8.99
C THR A 131 4.90 -12.06 -10.10
N MET A 132 5.27 -11.37 -11.18
CA MET A 132 4.48 -11.24 -12.40
C MET A 132 5.05 -12.12 -13.52
N PRO A 133 4.23 -12.53 -14.51
CA PRO A 133 4.76 -13.08 -15.76
C PRO A 133 5.82 -12.14 -16.35
N GLY A 134 7.00 -12.68 -16.63
CA GLY A 134 8.20 -11.87 -16.86
C GLY A 134 8.73 -11.87 -18.29
N GLU A 135 9.52 -10.84 -18.61
CA GLU A 135 10.26 -10.79 -19.88
C GLU A 135 11.49 -11.68 -19.84
N ARG A 136 11.69 -12.46 -20.90
CA ARG A 136 12.78 -13.44 -21.00
C ARG A 136 13.99 -12.87 -21.72
N ASN A 137 15.10 -12.73 -21.00
CA ASN A 137 16.40 -12.45 -21.58
C ASN A 137 17.06 -13.76 -22.07
N SER A 138 17.13 -13.94 -23.39
CA SER A 138 17.68 -15.15 -24.01
C SER A 138 19.20 -15.32 -23.81
N ARG A 139 19.95 -14.21 -23.78
CA ARG A 139 21.41 -14.18 -23.61
C ARG A 139 21.86 -14.81 -22.29
N TRP A 140 21.19 -14.46 -21.20
CA TRP A 140 21.49 -14.93 -19.85
C TRP A 140 20.55 -16.04 -19.37
N ARG A 141 19.48 -16.32 -20.13
CA ARG A 141 18.43 -17.27 -19.75
C ARG A 141 17.87 -16.89 -18.37
N VAL A 142 17.58 -15.61 -18.19
CA VAL A 142 16.95 -15.04 -16.99
C VAL A 142 15.61 -14.46 -17.39
N GLU A 143 14.57 -14.74 -16.61
CA GLU A 143 13.25 -14.14 -16.73
C GLU A 143 13.09 -13.04 -15.69
N PHE A 144 12.87 -11.80 -16.12
CA PHE A 144 12.55 -10.70 -15.23
C PHE A 144 11.07 -10.80 -14.83
N ASN A 145 10.80 -11.46 -13.70
CA ASN A 145 9.46 -11.69 -13.16
C ASN A 145 9.12 -10.77 -11.97
N GLY A 146 9.78 -9.61 -11.88
CA GLY A 146 9.51 -8.60 -10.85
C GLY A 146 8.22 -7.82 -11.10
N ILE A 147 7.75 -7.09 -10.09
CA ILE A 147 6.56 -6.23 -10.20
C ILE A 147 7.02 -4.82 -10.59
N GLY A 148 6.93 -4.49 -11.88
CA GLY A 148 7.45 -3.26 -12.46
C GLY A 148 8.47 -3.52 -13.56
N THR A 149 9.55 -2.75 -13.57
CA THR A 149 10.65 -2.79 -14.54
C THR A 149 12.00 -2.68 -13.80
N LEU A 150 13.12 -2.73 -14.54
CA LEU A 150 14.43 -2.40 -13.96
C LEU A 150 14.66 -0.90 -13.76
N ALA A 151 13.70 -0.03 -14.09
CA ALA A 151 13.71 1.39 -13.75
C ALA A 151 12.89 1.72 -12.49
N TYR A 152 11.89 0.88 -12.18
CA TYR A 152 11.05 0.96 -10.99
C TYR A 152 10.47 -0.42 -10.66
N CYS A 153 10.82 -1.01 -9.52
CA CYS A 153 10.35 -2.33 -9.10
C CYS A 153 9.94 -2.33 -7.63
N ALA A 154 8.71 -2.75 -7.38
CA ALA A 154 8.25 -3.10 -6.05
C ALA A 154 8.58 -4.58 -5.76
N THR A 155 8.94 -4.88 -4.52
CA THR A 155 9.12 -6.26 -4.05
C THR A 155 8.11 -6.58 -2.95
N VAL A 156 7.52 -7.77 -3.01
CA VAL A 156 6.58 -8.27 -2.00
C VAL A 156 7.02 -9.66 -1.61
N GLU A 157 7.50 -9.81 -0.38
CA GLU A 157 7.87 -11.12 0.17
C GLU A 157 6.61 -11.92 0.52
N ARG A 158 6.61 -13.22 0.22
CA ARG A 158 5.59 -14.17 0.67
C ARG A 158 5.82 -14.53 2.14
N THR A 159 5.50 -13.59 3.03
CA THR A 159 5.48 -13.90 4.47
C THR A 159 4.31 -14.83 4.80
N PRO A 160 4.37 -15.61 5.90
CA PRO A 160 3.26 -16.47 6.32
C PRO A 160 1.93 -15.72 6.44
N GLU A 161 1.97 -14.46 6.89
CA GLU A 161 0.79 -13.60 7.04
C GLU A 161 0.20 -13.21 5.67
N ILE A 162 1.03 -12.80 4.71
CA ILE A 162 0.58 -12.47 3.35
C ILE A 162 0.02 -13.72 2.66
N VAL A 163 0.69 -14.87 2.79
CA VAL A 163 0.20 -16.13 2.22
C VAL A 163 -1.18 -16.48 2.78
N ALA A 164 -1.36 -16.41 4.10
CA ALA A 164 -2.65 -16.68 4.73
C ALA A 164 -3.75 -15.69 4.29
N LEU A 165 -3.43 -14.40 4.13
CA LEU A 165 -4.37 -13.38 3.66
C LEU A 165 -4.77 -13.58 2.19
N LEU A 166 -3.84 -14.00 1.33
CA LEU A 166 -4.12 -14.31 -0.08
C LEU A 166 -4.99 -15.57 -0.21
N GLU A 167 -4.70 -16.61 0.58
CA GLU A 167 -5.50 -17.84 0.64
C GLU A 167 -6.91 -17.60 1.21
N HIS A 168 -7.11 -16.52 1.96
CA HIS A 168 -8.42 -16.16 2.52
C HIS A 168 -9.44 -15.72 1.47
N ASP A 169 -8.99 -15.34 0.27
CA ASP A 169 -9.84 -14.91 -0.87
C ASP A 169 -10.87 -13.84 -0.47
N ILE A 170 -10.32 -12.70 -0.02
CA ILE A 170 -11.07 -11.58 0.55
C ILE A 170 -12.13 -11.05 -0.44
N LEU A 171 -11.77 -10.91 -1.72
CA LEU A 171 -12.63 -10.33 -2.75
C LEU A 171 -13.82 -11.25 -3.09
N ALA A 172 -13.59 -12.56 -3.25
CA ALA A 172 -14.70 -13.49 -3.49
C ALA A 172 -15.65 -13.57 -2.29
N ARG A 173 -15.13 -13.44 -1.06
CA ARG A 173 -15.96 -13.36 0.15
C ARG A 173 -16.79 -12.07 0.18
N ALA A 174 -16.23 -10.94 -0.25
CA ALA A 174 -16.96 -9.68 -0.39
C ALA A 174 -18.16 -9.84 -1.33
N GLN A 175 -17.90 -10.39 -2.53
CA GLN A 175 -18.93 -10.61 -3.54
C GLN A 175 -20.03 -11.55 -3.02
N LYS A 176 -19.66 -12.68 -2.41
CA LYS A 176 -20.62 -13.62 -1.82
C LYS A 176 -21.46 -12.99 -0.71
N PHE A 177 -20.85 -12.17 0.15
CA PHE A 177 -21.57 -11.47 1.21
C PHE A 177 -22.62 -10.53 0.62
N ILE A 178 -22.23 -9.69 -0.33
CA ILE A 178 -23.12 -8.71 -0.97
C ILE A 178 -24.26 -9.40 -1.73
N GLN A 179 -23.96 -10.46 -2.48
CA GLN A 179 -24.97 -11.26 -3.21
C GLN A 179 -25.94 -11.99 -2.27
N SER A 180 -25.59 -12.19 -1.00
CA SER A 180 -26.48 -12.83 -0.02
C SER A 180 -27.53 -11.88 0.56
N LEU A 181 -27.36 -10.56 0.39
CA LEU A 181 -28.25 -9.55 0.95
C LEU A 181 -29.51 -9.38 0.07
N PRO A 182 -30.68 -9.08 0.66
CA PRO A 182 -31.83 -8.58 -0.09
C PRO A 182 -31.47 -7.32 -0.89
N SER A 183 -32.11 -7.10 -2.05
CA SER A 183 -31.74 -6.01 -2.97
C SER A 183 -31.76 -4.62 -2.34
N GLU A 184 -32.78 -4.32 -1.53
CA GLU A 184 -32.90 -3.04 -0.84
C GLU A 184 -31.80 -2.83 0.22
N MET A 185 -31.44 -3.90 0.93
CA MET A 185 -30.34 -3.88 1.90
C MET A 185 -28.99 -3.72 1.21
N MET A 186 -28.79 -4.41 0.10
CA MET A 186 -27.59 -4.28 -0.74
C MET A 186 -27.40 -2.82 -1.19
N ASP A 187 -28.43 -2.18 -1.74
CA ASP A 187 -28.36 -0.79 -2.20
C ASP A 187 -28.01 0.18 -1.06
N ARG A 188 -28.61 -0.02 0.12
CA ARG A 188 -28.30 0.79 1.31
C ARG A 188 -26.87 0.58 1.80
N THR A 189 -26.40 -0.66 1.88
CA THR A 189 -25.03 -0.99 2.29
C THR A 189 -24.00 -0.42 1.30
N ILE A 190 -24.25 -0.51 0.00
CA ILE A 190 -23.37 0.09 -1.02
C ILE A 190 -23.34 1.62 -0.87
N ASN A 191 -24.50 2.27 -0.74
CA ASN A 191 -24.57 3.72 -0.55
C ASN A 191 -23.87 4.18 0.73
N TRP A 192 -24.01 3.42 1.82
CA TRP A 192 -23.25 3.64 3.04
C TRP A 192 -21.74 3.56 2.79
N ALA A 193 -21.29 2.53 2.08
CA ALA A 193 -19.87 2.34 1.78
C ALA A 193 -19.30 3.54 1.03
N TYR A 194 -19.98 4.03 -0.02
CA TYR A 194 -19.57 5.24 -0.75
C TYR A 194 -19.48 6.47 0.15
N LEU A 195 -20.49 6.67 1.00
CA LEU A 195 -20.54 7.82 1.89
C LEU A 195 -19.40 7.79 2.92
N HIS A 196 -19.15 6.63 3.51
CA HIS A 196 -18.15 6.45 4.56
C HIS A 196 -16.73 6.39 4.01
N GLU A 197 -16.50 5.72 2.88
CA GLU A 197 -15.22 5.78 2.17
C GLU A 197 -14.82 7.24 1.89
N THR A 198 -15.78 8.06 1.48
CA THR A 198 -15.57 9.50 1.28
C THR A 198 -15.26 10.19 2.61
N LYS A 199 -16.15 10.14 3.59
CA LYS A 199 -16.00 10.87 4.86
C LYS A 199 -14.73 10.49 5.60
N ASP A 200 -14.45 9.20 5.73
CA ASP A 200 -13.31 8.69 6.48
C ASP A 200 -11.98 8.96 5.75
N SER A 201 -11.97 8.96 4.41
CA SER A 201 -10.80 9.40 3.64
C SER A 201 -10.45 10.87 3.92
N PHE A 202 -11.43 11.77 4.06
CA PHE A 202 -11.16 13.15 4.47
C PHE A 202 -10.76 13.26 5.96
N ALA A 203 -11.40 12.48 6.83
CA ALA A 203 -11.13 12.51 8.26
C ALA A 203 -9.73 12.00 8.64
N ILE A 204 -9.11 11.13 7.82
CA ILE A 204 -7.70 10.75 7.95
C ILE A 204 -6.79 11.97 7.75
N GLU A 205 -7.11 12.86 6.81
CA GLU A 205 -6.38 14.12 6.59
C GLU A 205 -6.81 15.24 7.57
N LYS A 206 -7.58 14.91 8.61
CA LYS A 206 -8.16 15.86 9.59
C LYS A 206 -9.04 16.93 8.95
N GLU A 207 -9.64 16.61 7.80
CA GLU A 207 -10.59 17.47 7.10
C GLU A 207 -12.03 16.95 7.25
N SER A 208 -12.99 17.85 7.04
CA SER A 208 -14.40 17.50 6.81
C SER A 208 -14.83 18.08 5.47
N PRO A 209 -15.29 17.25 4.52
CA PRO A 209 -15.64 17.75 3.19
C PRO A 209 -16.95 18.54 3.25
N SER A 210 -17.05 19.57 2.40
CA SER A 210 -18.36 20.17 2.11
C SER A 210 -19.25 19.17 1.35
N GLU A 211 -20.57 19.40 1.34
CA GLU A 211 -21.50 18.52 0.64
C GLU A 211 -21.16 18.36 -0.85
N ASP A 212 -20.85 19.47 -1.53
CA ASP A 212 -20.45 19.46 -2.94
C ASP A 212 -19.16 18.65 -3.17
N LYS A 213 -18.17 18.80 -2.27
CA LYS A 213 -16.91 18.04 -2.36
C LYS A 213 -17.15 16.54 -2.14
N ALA A 214 -17.93 16.18 -1.13
CA ALA A 214 -18.27 14.79 -0.86
C ALA A 214 -19.00 14.16 -2.06
N ARG A 215 -19.95 14.88 -2.65
CA ARG A 215 -20.69 14.43 -3.84
C ARG A 215 -19.78 14.19 -5.04
N LYS A 216 -18.85 15.12 -5.32
CA LYS A 216 -17.85 14.96 -6.39
C LYS A 216 -16.95 13.75 -6.16
N PHE A 217 -16.47 13.53 -4.94
CA PHE A 217 -15.64 12.37 -4.63
C PHE A 217 -16.41 11.05 -4.78
N ILE A 218 -17.65 10.98 -4.33
CA ILE A 218 -18.53 9.81 -4.55
C ILE A 218 -18.72 9.55 -6.06
N GLN A 219 -18.91 10.61 -6.85
CA GLN A 219 -19.03 10.48 -8.31
C GLN A 219 -17.75 9.88 -8.91
N LEU A 220 -16.57 10.32 -8.48
CA LEU A 220 -15.30 9.74 -8.92
C LEU A 220 -15.19 8.27 -8.53
N LEU A 221 -15.56 7.89 -7.31
CA LEU A 221 -15.55 6.48 -6.88
C LEU A 221 -16.49 5.64 -7.76
N ARG A 222 -17.63 6.19 -8.18
CA ARG A 222 -18.51 5.50 -9.13
C ARG A 222 -17.85 5.37 -10.51
N GLN A 223 -17.25 6.45 -11.01
CA GLN A 223 -16.51 6.46 -12.28
C GLN A 223 -15.28 5.54 -12.29
N ALA A 224 -14.73 5.17 -11.14
CA ALA A 224 -13.65 4.19 -11.07
C ALA A 224 -14.02 2.84 -11.73
N HIS A 225 -15.31 2.49 -11.75
CA HIS A 225 -15.82 1.29 -12.43
C HIS A 225 -15.76 1.38 -13.96
N GLU A 226 -15.55 2.57 -14.55
CA GLU A 226 -15.35 2.72 -15.99
C GLU A 226 -13.97 2.23 -16.44
N GLY A 227 -13.08 1.89 -15.51
CA GLY A 227 -11.78 1.29 -15.82
C GLY A 227 -10.85 2.23 -16.59
N ILE A 228 -10.99 3.54 -16.41
CA ILE A 228 -10.14 4.56 -17.07
C ILE A 228 -8.66 4.28 -16.74
N PRO A 229 -7.77 4.11 -17.73
CA PRO A 229 -6.34 3.96 -17.47
C PRO A 229 -5.75 5.17 -16.74
N LEU A 230 -4.79 4.94 -15.86
CA LEU A 230 -4.02 5.98 -15.22
C LEU A 230 -3.23 6.76 -16.27
N SER A 231 -3.43 8.08 -16.25
CA SER A 231 -2.65 9.08 -16.96
C SER A 231 -2.45 10.28 -16.03
N GLU A 232 -1.50 11.16 -16.36
CA GLU A 232 -1.32 12.40 -15.61
C GLU A 232 -2.58 13.25 -15.62
N ASP A 233 -3.22 13.42 -16.78
CA ASP A 233 -4.48 14.17 -16.91
C ASP A 233 -5.59 13.61 -16.03
N TYR A 234 -5.72 12.27 -15.97
CA TYR A 234 -6.72 11.63 -15.11
C TYR A 234 -6.40 11.85 -13.63
N LEU A 235 -5.15 11.70 -13.21
CA LEU A 235 -4.74 11.94 -11.83
C LEU A 235 -4.88 13.41 -11.42
N VAL A 236 -4.61 14.35 -12.33
CA VAL A 236 -4.85 15.79 -12.13
C VAL A 236 -6.35 16.06 -11.98
N HIS A 237 -7.19 15.46 -12.81
CA HIS A 237 -8.65 15.56 -12.69
C HIS A 237 -9.14 15.05 -11.33
N LEU A 238 -8.65 13.89 -10.89
CA LEU A 238 -8.96 13.33 -9.58
C LEU A 238 -8.51 14.27 -8.46
N GLN A 239 -7.30 14.82 -8.54
CA GLN A 239 -6.76 15.75 -7.56
C GLN A 239 -7.65 16.98 -7.41
N ASN A 240 -8.01 17.61 -8.53
CA ASN A 240 -8.85 18.81 -8.57
C ASN A 240 -10.25 18.59 -8.00
N ALA A 241 -10.77 17.36 -8.05
CA ALA A 241 -12.05 17.02 -7.42
C ALA A 241 -11.96 16.86 -5.88
N THR A 242 -10.76 16.60 -5.35
CA THR A 242 -10.53 16.46 -3.89
C THR A 242 -10.14 17.77 -3.20
N ILE A 243 -9.74 18.77 -3.97
CA ILE A 243 -9.25 20.06 -3.49
C ILE A 243 -10.32 21.15 -3.62
N SER A 244 -10.43 22.00 -2.59
CA SER A 244 -11.30 23.18 -2.63
C SER A 244 -10.56 24.46 -2.96
N ASN A 245 -9.31 24.57 -2.54
CA ASN A 245 -8.53 25.78 -2.74
C ASN A 245 -8.03 25.84 -4.20
N PRO A 246 -8.43 26.85 -4.99
CA PRO A 246 -8.00 26.95 -6.39
C PRO A 246 -6.47 27.06 -6.54
N PHE A 247 -5.76 27.53 -5.51
CA PHE A 247 -4.29 27.61 -5.54
C PHE A 247 -3.59 26.27 -5.34
N ASP A 248 -4.31 25.27 -4.80
CA ASP A 248 -3.80 23.92 -4.59
C ASP A 248 -4.26 22.95 -5.69
N MET A 249 -5.07 23.43 -6.65
CA MET A 249 -5.48 22.66 -7.82
C MET A 249 -4.29 22.45 -8.76
N ALA A 250 -4.04 21.19 -9.10
CA ALA A 250 -2.95 20.83 -9.99
C ALA A 250 -3.31 21.11 -11.46
N ALA A 251 -2.32 21.55 -12.22
CA ALA A 251 -2.34 21.52 -13.68
C ALA A 251 -1.49 20.38 -14.27
N ALA A 252 -0.54 19.88 -13.47
CA ALA A 252 0.40 18.82 -13.78
C ALA A 252 0.99 18.30 -12.45
N PHE A 253 1.81 17.27 -12.50
CA PHE A 253 2.66 16.88 -11.37
C PHE A 253 3.56 18.04 -10.93
N ARG A 254 3.89 18.07 -9.64
CA ARG A 254 4.61 19.18 -9.01
C ARG A 254 5.95 19.45 -9.70
N HIS A 255 6.25 20.73 -9.87
CA HIS A 255 7.54 21.24 -10.37
C HIS A 255 8.43 21.77 -9.24
N SER A 256 7.94 21.75 -8.01
CA SER A 256 8.63 22.20 -6.80
C SER A 256 8.74 21.05 -5.79
N GLN A 257 9.72 21.17 -4.90
CA GLN A 257 9.91 20.19 -3.83
C GLN A 257 8.78 20.31 -2.80
N ASN A 258 8.14 19.18 -2.50
CA ASN A 258 7.17 19.07 -1.41
C ASN A 258 7.84 18.43 -0.18
N HIS A 259 7.21 18.57 0.99
CA HIS A 259 7.62 17.91 2.23
C HIS A 259 6.41 17.71 3.14
N LEU A 260 6.46 16.69 3.99
CA LEU A 260 5.46 16.46 5.02
C LEU A 260 6.05 16.88 6.37
N ALA A 261 5.22 17.54 7.17
CA ALA A 261 5.58 18.03 8.49
C ALA A 261 4.77 17.33 9.58
N GLY A 262 5.44 17.01 10.68
CA GLY A 262 4.85 16.57 11.94
C GLY A 262 4.57 17.73 12.89
N PRO A 263 4.32 17.45 14.17
CA PRO A 263 3.96 18.48 15.16
C PRO A 263 5.15 19.34 15.63
N LEU A 264 6.39 18.91 15.35
CA LEU A 264 7.60 19.64 15.75
C LEU A 264 7.89 20.81 14.79
N GLN A 265 8.64 21.80 15.27
CA GLN A 265 9.04 22.97 14.49
C GLN A 265 10.42 22.80 13.85
N GLY A 266 10.70 23.60 12.81
CA GLY A 266 11.99 23.62 12.12
C GLY A 266 12.31 22.30 11.40
N ALA A 267 13.59 22.05 11.16
CA ALA A 267 14.04 20.88 10.38
C ALA A 267 13.66 19.53 11.01
N ALA A 268 13.55 19.48 12.35
CA ALA A 268 13.06 18.32 13.10
C ALA A 268 11.56 18.06 12.90
N GLY A 269 10.81 19.07 12.45
CA GLY A 269 9.40 18.97 12.06
C GLY A 269 9.19 18.24 10.74
N VAL A 270 10.18 18.19 9.85
CA VAL A 270 10.03 17.56 8.53
C VAL A 270 10.16 16.04 8.68
N THR A 271 9.03 15.34 8.56
CA THR A 271 8.92 13.88 8.80
C THR A 271 9.19 13.08 7.54
N TYR A 272 8.92 13.63 6.36
CA TYR A 272 9.17 12.97 5.07
C TYR A 272 9.42 13.98 3.96
N ILE A 273 10.32 13.62 3.04
CA ILE A 273 10.58 14.37 1.81
C ILE A 273 10.45 13.39 0.64
N PRO A 274 9.45 13.56 -0.24
CA PRO A 274 9.30 12.76 -1.45
C PRO A 274 10.44 13.04 -2.45
N PRO A 275 10.61 12.22 -3.51
CA PRO A 275 11.66 12.42 -4.51
C PRO A 275 11.66 13.83 -5.12
N GLY A 276 12.80 14.27 -5.67
CA GLY A 276 12.86 15.53 -6.42
C GLY A 276 11.84 15.59 -7.57
N PRO A 277 11.39 16.77 -8.03
CA PRO A 277 10.35 16.90 -9.06
C PRO A 277 10.63 16.12 -10.36
N ASP A 278 11.88 16.08 -10.81
CA ASP A 278 12.23 15.38 -12.05
C ASP A 278 12.13 13.85 -11.87
N LEU A 279 12.72 13.33 -10.79
CA LEU A 279 12.58 11.91 -10.43
C LEU A 279 11.13 11.54 -10.14
N CYS A 280 10.34 12.46 -9.58
CA CYS A 280 8.91 12.26 -9.35
C CYS A 280 8.16 11.97 -10.66
N ARG A 281 8.44 12.71 -11.74
CA ARG A 281 7.81 12.48 -13.05
C ARG A 281 8.19 11.12 -13.60
N GLU A 282 9.48 10.79 -13.61
CA GLU A 282 9.97 9.49 -14.07
C GLU A 282 9.32 8.32 -13.30
N LEU A 283 9.23 8.43 -11.97
CA LEU A 283 8.62 7.39 -11.14
C LEU A 283 7.11 7.30 -11.35
N MET A 284 6.43 8.42 -11.58
CA MET A 284 5.00 8.42 -11.89
C MET A 284 4.70 7.77 -13.22
N GLU A 285 5.52 7.98 -14.25
CA GLU A 285 5.40 7.26 -15.54
C GLU A 285 5.43 5.74 -15.31
N GLN A 286 6.44 5.27 -14.57
CA GLN A 286 6.57 3.85 -14.25
C GLN A 286 5.42 3.32 -13.38
N LEU A 287 4.95 4.10 -12.40
CA LEU A 287 3.84 3.71 -11.54
C LEU A 287 2.52 3.64 -12.31
N MET A 288 2.27 4.58 -13.23
CA MET A 288 1.07 4.58 -14.06
C MET A 288 1.05 3.38 -15.02
N GLU A 289 2.17 3.08 -15.68
CA GLU A 289 2.32 1.86 -16.49
C GLU A 289 2.03 0.61 -15.66
N LEU A 290 2.64 0.51 -14.48
CA LEU A 290 2.41 -0.60 -13.57
C LEU A 290 0.94 -0.69 -13.13
N GLY A 291 0.30 0.43 -12.77
CA GLY A 291 -1.09 0.47 -12.33
C GLY A 291 -2.09 0.17 -13.45
N ASN A 292 -1.69 0.32 -14.70
CA ASN A 292 -2.50 -0.04 -15.85
C ASN A 292 -2.40 -1.54 -16.20
N ASP A 293 -1.28 -2.18 -15.91
CA ASP A 293 -0.96 -3.55 -16.34
C ASP A 293 -1.03 -4.60 -15.21
N ALA A 294 -0.47 -4.32 -14.03
CA ALA A 294 -0.42 -5.26 -12.90
C ALA A 294 -1.79 -5.79 -12.43
N PRO A 295 -2.90 -5.00 -12.42
CA PRO A 295 -4.17 -5.49 -11.91
C PRO A 295 -4.71 -6.72 -12.64
N ALA A 296 -4.33 -6.91 -13.91
CA ALA A 296 -4.71 -8.07 -14.71
C ALA A 296 -3.71 -9.25 -14.63
N ARG A 297 -2.58 -9.08 -13.92
CA ARG A 297 -1.44 -10.03 -13.93
C ARG A 297 -1.09 -10.61 -12.57
N ILE A 298 -1.54 -9.99 -11.48
CA ILE A 298 -1.35 -10.45 -10.09
C ILE A 298 -2.64 -10.32 -9.29
N ASP A 299 -2.61 -10.79 -8.05
CA ASP A 299 -3.69 -10.57 -7.10
C ASP A 299 -4.07 -9.07 -7.02
N PRO A 300 -5.35 -8.72 -7.20
CA PRO A 300 -5.79 -7.33 -7.27
C PRO A 300 -5.50 -6.50 -6.01
N LEU A 301 -5.54 -7.11 -4.82
CA LEU A 301 -5.23 -6.43 -3.56
C LEU A 301 -3.72 -6.20 -3.40
N VAL A 302 -2.89 -7.10 -3.92
CA VAL A 302 -1.44 -6.88 -4.00
C VAL A 302 -1.14 -5.71 -4.93
N ALA A 303 -1.73 -5.69 -6.14
CA ALA A 303 -1.58 -4.56 -7.06
C ALA A 303 -2.04 -3.26 -6.40
N ALA A 304 -3.23 -3.25 -5.79
CA ALA A 304 -3.80 -2.07 -5.13
C ALA A 304 -2.89 -1.52 -4.03
N GLY A 305 -2.30 -2.40 -3.20
CA GLY A 305 -1.35 -2.00 -2.17
C GLY A 305 -0.08 -1.37 -2.76
N ILE A 306 0.47 -1.95 -3.82
CA ILE A 306 1.67 -1.41 -4.49
C ILE A 306 1.38 -0.03 -5.10
N ILE A 307 0.28 0.11 -5.85
CA ILE A 307 -0.08 1.37 -6.51
C ILE A 307 -0.40 2.46 -5.49
N SER A 308 -1.19 2.14 -4.47
CA SER A 308 -1.58 3.09 -3.42
C SER A 308 -0.37 3.61 -2.64
N PHE A 309 0.48 2.72 -2.12
CA PHE A 309 1.66 3.11 -1.35
C PHE A 309 2.77 3.70 -2.24
N GLY A 310 2.98 3.18 -3.45
CA GLY A 310 3.90 3.76 -4.42
C GLY A 310 3.54 5.22 -4.72
N PHE A 311 2.26 5.49 -4.97
CA PHE A 311 1.75 6.84 -5.23
C PHE A 311 1.99 7.79 -4.06
N VAL A 312 1.65 7.38 -2.83
CA VAL A 312 1.79 8.27 -1.67
C VAL A 312 3.25 8.56 -1.31
N PHE A 313 4.16 7.62 -1.60
CA PHE A 313 5.60 7.82 -1.42
C PHE A 313 6.19 8.72 -2.50
N ILE A 314 5.79 8.58 -3.78
CA ILE A 314 6.23 9.49 -4.85
C ILE A 314 5.68 10.92 -4.61
N HIS A 315 4.45 11.01 -4.12
CA HIS A 315 3.79 12.23 -3.68
C HIS A 315 3.76 13.32 -4.77
N PRO A 316 3.08 13.05 -5.91
CA PRO A 316 3.24 13.87 -7.12
C PRO A 316 2.55 15.23 -7.10
N PHE A 317 1.66 15.50 -6.15
CA PHE A 317 0.95 16.78 -6.04
C PHE A 317 1.40 17.58 -4.81
N MET A 318 1.04 18.87 -4.78
CA MET A 318 1.27 19.71 -3.60
C MET A 318 0.31 19.37 -2.45
N ASP A 319 -0.92 19.00 -2.77
CA ASP A 319 -1.95 18.50 -1.85
C ASP A 319 -2.80 17.43 -2.54
N GLY A 320 -3.52 16.61 -1.76
CA GLY A 320 -4.47 15.60 -2.22
C GLY A 320 -3.89 14.19 -2.30
N ASN A 321 -2.57 14.02 -2.09
CA ASN A 321 -1.89 12.75 -2.31
C ASN A 321 -2.43 11.59 -1.45
N GLY A 322 -2.74 11.84 -0.17
CA GLY A 322 -3.30 10.81 0.72
C GLY A 322 -4.69 10.34 0.27
N ARG A 323 -5.56 11.29 -0.12
CA ARG A 323 -6.91 11.00 -0.63
C ARG A 323 -6.87 10.21 -1.93
N LEU A 324 -6.01 10.62 -2.86
CA LEU A 324 -5.81 9.92 -4.13
C LEU A 324 -5.21 8.54 -3.94
N SER A 325 -4.25 8.38 -3.03
CA SER A 325 -3.67 7.08 -2.68
C SER A 325 -4.74 6.07 -2.24
N ARG A 326 -5.73 6.50 -1.42
CA ARG A 326 -6.85 5.64 -1.01
C ARG A 326 -7.83 5.37 -2.15
N PHE A 327 -8.15 6.40 -2.95
CA PHE A 327 -8.93 6.22 -4.18
C PHE A 327 -8.31 5.18 -5.12
N LEU A 328 -6.98 5.20 -5.27
CA LEU A 328 -6.24 4.29 -6.14
C LEU A 328 -6.35 2.82 -5.71
N ILE A 329 -6.64 2.53 -4.44
CA ILE A 329 -6.97 1.16 -4.00
C ILE A 329 -8.23 0.70 -4.75
N HIS A 330 -9.30 1.49 -4.69
CA HIS A 330 -10.55 1.16 -5.35
C HIS A 330 -10.42 1.12 -6.87
N HIS A 331 -9.78 2.14 -7.48
CA HIS A 331 -9.53 2.18 -8.92
C HIS A 331 -8.78 0.95 -9.42
N THR A 332 -7.74 0.52 -8.70
CA THR A 332 -6.97 -0.68 -9.05
C THR A 332 -7.84 -1.94 -9.02
N LEU A 333 -8.72 -2.07 -8.03
CA LEU A 333 -9.63 -3.22 -7.92
C LEU A 333 -10.68 -3.23 -9.02
N CYS A 334 -11.21 -2.07 -9.41
CA CYS A 334 -12.11 -1.95 -10.56
C CYS A 334 -11.40 -2.27 -11.87
N ARG A 335 -10.14 -1.86 -12.06
CA ARG A 335 -9.33 -2.23 -13.23
C ARG A 335 -9.05 -3.72 -13.34
N ALA A 336 -9.12 -4.46 -12.23
CA ALA A 336 -9.00 -5.91 -12.20
C ALA A 336 -10.35 -6.63 -12.37
N ASP A 337 -11.44 -5.91 -12.64
CA ASP A 337 -12.82 -6.42 -12.65
C ASP A 337 -13.20 -7.14 -11.34
N ALA A 338 -12.55 -6.79 -10.23
CA ALA A 338 -12.69 -7.50 -8.97
C ALA A 338 -13.88 -7.01 -8.13
N LEU A 339 -14.44 -5.86 -8.51
CA LEU A 339 -15.59 -5.22 -7.86
C LEU A 339 -16.71 -5.01 -8.89
N GLU A 340 -17.68 -5.90 -8.88
CA GLU A 340 -18.84 -5.85 -9.77
C GLU A 340 -20.03 -5.10 -9.14
N ASN A 341 -21.02 -4.71 -9.95
CA ASN A 341 -22.30 -4.14 -9.51
C ASN A 341 -22.19 -2.88 -8.64
N GLY A 342 -21.13 -2.07 -8.85
CA GLY A 342 -20.90 -0.87 -8.05
C GLY A 342 -20.41 -1.15 -6.62
N LEU A 343 -19.93 -2.37 -6.36
CA LEU A 343 -19.37 -2.73 -5.07
C LEU A 343 -18.15 -1.86 -4.76
N LEU A 344 -18.17 -1.23 -3.59
CA LEU A 344 -17.05 -0.50 -3.04
C LEU A 344 -16.54 -1.24 -1.81
N LEU A 345 -15.23 -1.43 -1.72
CA LEU A 345 -14.61 -1.83 -0.46
C LEU A 345 -14.28 -0.57 0.35
N PRO A 346 -14.92 -0.35 1.52
CA PRO A 346 -14.75 0.85 2.32
C PRO A 346 -13.45 0.80 3.14
N VAL A 347 -12.32 0.66 2.45
CA VAL A 347 -11.00 0.52 3.06
C VAL A 347 -10.61 1.73 3.90
N SER A 348 -11.07 2.94 3.57
CA SER A 348 -10.81 4.15 4.36
C SER A 348 -11.46 4.08 5.75
N VAL A 349 -12.59 3.37 5.88
CA VAL A 349 -13.24 3.15 7.18
C VAL A 349 -12.35 2.30 8.07
N ALA A 350 -11.89 1.15 7.55
CA ALA A 350 -10.96 0.26 8.24
C ALA A 350 -9.64 0.98 8.58
N MET A 351 -9.08 1.73 7.62
CA MET A 351 -7.86 2.51 7.82
C MET A 351 -8.02 3.60 8.90
N LYS A 352 -9.19 4.23 9.00
CA LYS A 352 -9.46 5.24 10.03
C LYS A 352 -9.55 4.61 11.41
N ARG A 353 -10.17 3.42 11.53
CA ARG A 353 -10.17 2.64 12.78
C ARG A 353 -8.76 2.22 13.20
N GLU A 354 -7.91 1.90 12.24
CA GLU A 354 -6.53 1.45 12.44
C GLU A 354 -5.49 2.54 12.08
N GLU A 355 -5.82 3.82 12.29
CA GLU A 355 -5.00 4.97 11.82
C GLU A 355 -3.55 4.90 12.33
N ARG A 356 -3.34 4.42 13.56
CA ARG A 356 -2.01 4.20 14.12
C ARG A 356 -1.20 3.20 13.30
N GLN A 357 -1.81 2.08 12.91
CA GLN A 357 -1.14 1.06 12.10
C GLN A 357 -0.88 1.57 10.68
N TYR A 358 -1.78 2.37 10.13
CA TYR A 358 -1.57 3.03 8.83
C TYR A 358 -0.33 3.93 8.85
N LEU A 359 -0.22 4.84 9.83
CA LEU A 359 0.93 5.71 9.99
C LEU A 359 2.23 4.92 10.20
N GLN A 360 2.19 3.87 11.03
CA GLN A 360 3.34 2.97 11.23
C GLN A 360 3.78 2.29 9.93
N THR A 361 2.86 1.94 9.04
CA THR A 361 3.16 1.32 7.75
C THR A 361 3.85 2.32 6.82
N LEU A 362 3.36 3.56 6.77
CA LEU A 362 4.01 4.65 6.01
C LEU A 362 5.43 4.94 6.54
N GLU A 363 5.59 4.96 7.85
CA GLU A 363 6.86 5.25 8.53
C GLU A 363 7.97 4.23 8.25
N GLN A 364 7.63 2.99 7.87
CA GLN A 364 8.63 1.97 7.50
C GLN A 364 9.42 2.36 6.24
N PHE A 365 8.83 3.17 5.36
CA PHE A 365 9.52 3.73 4.20
C PHE A 365 9.97 5.17 4.46
N SER A 366 9.07 6.01 4.97
CA SER A 366 9.28 7.46 5.01
C SER A 366 10.39 7.87 5.99
N ARG A 367 10.55 7.19 7.12
CA ARG A 367 11.60 7.51 8.09
C ARG A 367 13.01 7.19 7.55
N PRO A 368 13.29 5.97 7.04
CA PRO A 368 14.58 5.70 6.39
C PRO A 368 14.84 6.61 5.18
N ALA A 369 13.81 6.90 4.36
CA ALA A 369 13.96 7.82 3.23
C ALA A 369 14.37 9.22 3.68
N ARG A 370 13.77 9.73 4.77
CA ARG A 370 14.08 11.04 5.34
C ARG A 370 15.53 11.19 5.79
N GLU A 371 16.21 10.10 6.17
CA GLU A 371 17.63 10.13 6.57
C GLU A 371 18.58 10.53 5.42
N PHE A 372 18.15 10.37 4.16
CA PHE A 372 18.91 10.75 2.96
C PHE A 372 18.70 12.20 2.52
N TRP A 373 18.13 13.04 3.38
CA TRP A 373 17.90 14.44 3.10
C TRP A 373 18.52 15.34 4.17
N ASP A 374 19.42 16.22 3.75
CA ASP A 374 19.81 17.37 4.57
C ASP A 374 18.71 18.42 4.49
N VAL A 375 18.27 18.90 5.65
CA VAL A 375 17.18 19.85 5.79
C VAL A 375 17.66 21.02 6.61
N ARG A 376 17.73 22.18 5.98
CA ARG A 376 18.10 23.42 6.66
C ARG A 376 16.90 24.33 6.73
N TRP A 377 16.58 24.76 7.94
CA TRP A 377 15.57 25.77 8.18
C TRP A 377 16.21 27.15 8.05
N ILE A 378 15.69 27.97 7.15
CA ILE A 378 16.21 29.33 6.92
C ILE A 378 15.50 30.31 7.84
N ASP A 379 14.20 30.54 7.62
CA ASP A 379 13.32 31.38 8.42
C ASP A 379 11.85 31.11 8.04
N HIS A 380 10.88 31.53 8.87
CA HIS A 380 9.45 31.61 8.53
C HIS A 380 8.85 30.41 7.74
N GLY A 381 9.31 29.18 8.00
CA GLY A 381 8.84 27.97 7.31
C GLY A 381 9.49 27.69 5.95
N ARG A 382 10.49 28.48 5.54
CA ARG A 382 11.34 28.22 4.37
C ARG A 382 12.42 27.21 4.73
N PHE A 383 12.53 26.19 3.89
CA PHE A 383 13.51 25.12 4.01
C PHE A 383 14.33 24.99 2.73
N THR A 384 15.57 24.54 2.87
CA THR A 384 16.30 23.93 1.75
C THR A 384 16.37 22.43 1.96
N PHE A 385 16.21 21.69 0.88
CA PHE A 385 16.25 20.24 0.86
C PHE A 385 17.37 19.81 -0.08
N GLU A 386 18.37 19.10 0.45
CA GLU A 386 19.46 18.53 -0.33
C GLU A 386 19.41 17.00 -0.20
N PHE A 387 19.20 16.31 -1.32
CA PHE A 387 19.19 14.85 -1.34
C PHE A 387 20.62 14.33 -1.38
N THR A 388 21.01 13.57 -0.36
CA THR A 388 22.35 12.97 -0.21
C THR A 388 22.34 11.46 -0.47
N GLY A 389 21.17 10.89 -0.77
CA GLY A 389 21.00 9.48 -1.10
C GLY A 389 21.17 9.18 -2.59
N ASP A 390 20.68 8.00 -2.97
CA ASP A 390 20.64 7.54 -4.35
C ASP A 390 19.18 7.28 -4.77
N SER A 391 18.84 7.58 -6.03
CA SER A 391 17.46 7.43 -6.55
C SER A 391 16.89 6.01 -6.39
N THR A 392 17.76 5.00 -6.27
CA THR A 392 17.39 3.60 -6.07
C THR A 392 16.53 3.35 -4.84
N ILE A 393 16.58 4.20 -3.80
CA ILE A 393 15.69 4.06 -2.62
C ILE A 393 14.21 4.29 -2.97
N TYR A 394 13.94 5.05 -4.03
CA TYR A 394 12.59 5.31 -4.55
C TYR A 394 12.25 4.40 -5.73
N ARG A 395 13.25 3.98 -6.52
CA ARG A 395 13.06 3.07 -7.65
C ARG A 395 12.80 1.63 -7.22
N PHE A 396 13.50 1.17 -6.19
CA PHE A 396 13.47 -0.22 -5.77
C PHE A 396 13.12 -0.32 -4.29
N TRP A 397 11.86 -0.63 -4.02
CA TRP A 397 11.33 -0.54 -2.68
C TRP A 397 10.61 -1.82 -2.26
N ASP A 398 10.52 -2.00 -0.95
CA ASP A 398 9.85 -3.13 -0.33
C ASP A 398 8.40 -2.76 -0.01
N ALA A 399 7.50 -3.27 -0.84
CA ALA A 399 6.06 -3.07 -0.72
C ALA A 399 5.38 -4.07 0.22
N THR A 400 6.13 -5.03 0.80
CA THR A 400 5.60 -6.06 1.71
C THR A 400 4.76 -5.47 2.85
N PRO A 401 5.18 -4.40 3.56
CA PRO A 401 4.37 -3.83 4.64
C PRO A 401 3.07 -3.20 4.13
N GLY A 402 3.15 -2.46 3.01
CA GLY A 402 2.00 -1.80 2.40
C GLY A 402 0.96 -2.80 1.90
N VAL A 403 1.41 -3.84 1.19
CA VAL A 403 0.54 -4.92 0.70
C VAL A 403 -0.11 -5.69 1.84
N ARG A 404 0.65 -6.07 2.86
CA ARG A 404 0.08 -6.73 4.05
C ARG A 404 -1.00 -5.85 4.69
N PHE A 405 -0.71 -4.56 4.87
CA PHE A 405 -1.67 -3.62 5.43
C PHE A 405 -2.93 -3.50 4.56
N THR A 406 -2.80 -3.37 3.25
CA THR A 406 -3.95 -3.29 2.33
C THR A 406 -4.82 -4.55 2.40
N LEU A 407 -4.22 -5.75 2.45
CA LEU A 407 -4.94 -7.02 2.62
C LEU A 407 -5.68 -7.08 3.96
N GLU A 408 -5.03 -6.67 5.06
CA GLU A 408 -5.65 -6.61 6.39
C GLU A 408 -6.84 -5.63 6.42
N MET A 409 -6.70 -4.45 5.81
CA MET A 409 -7.77 -3.45 5.75
C MET A 409 -8.93 -3.90 4.87
N ALA A 410 -8.65 -4.55 3.73
CA ALA A 410 -9.70 -5.11 2.89
C ALA A 410 -10.49 -6.20 3.63
N LYS A 411 -9.78 -7.12 4.32
CA LYS A 411 -10.42 -8.15 5.15
C LYS A 411 -11.30 -7.52 6.23
N ARG A 412 -10.79 -6.53 6.97
CA ARG A 412 -11.54 -5.81 8.00
C ARG A 412 -12.76 -5.08 7.43
N ALA A 413 -12.61 -4.38 6.32
CA ALA A 413 -13.69 -3.64 5.67
C ALA A 413 -14.90 -4.54 5.36
N ILE A 414 -14.66 -5.80 4.99
CA ILE A 414 -15.74 -6.75 4.68
C ILE A 414 -16.25 -7.46 5.92
N GLU A 415 -15.34 -8.01 6.74
CA GLU A 415 -15.73 -8.91 7.83
C GLU A 415 -16.18 -8.20 9.10
N VAL A 416 -15.84 -6.92 9.23
CA VAL A 416 -16.23 -6.10 10.37
C VAL A 416 -17.15 -5.01 9.87
N GLU A 417 -16.62 -4.06 9.10
CA GLU A 417 -17.30 -2.79 8.84
C GLU A 417 -18.61 -2.99 8.03
N LEU A 418 -18.56 -3.72 6.91
CA LEU A 418 -19.77 -4.00 6.11
C LEU A 418 -20.79 -4.88 6.84
N ARG A 419 -20.34 -5.86 7.64
CA ARG A 419 -21.25 -6.74 8.40
C ARG A 419 -21.96 -6.00 9.51
N GLU A 420 -21.22 -5.21 10.29
CA GLU A 420 -21.78 -4.39 11.36
C GLU A 420 -22.81 -3.40 10.79
N GLU A 421 -22.54 -2.80 9.64
CA GLU A 421 -23.50 -1.91 8.98
C GLU A 421 -24.77 -2.66 8.54
N THR A 422 -24.64 -3.83 7.91
CA THR A 422 -25.84 -4.61 7.52
C THR A 422 -26.69 -4.95 8.75
N VAL A 423 -26.07 -5.39 9.85
CA VAL A 423 -26.78 -5.66 11.11
C VAL A 423 -27.45 -4.41 11.67
N PHE A 424 -26.76 -3.26 11.62
CA PHE A 424 -27.33 -1.98 12.03
C PHE A 424 -28.58 -1.62 11.22
N LEU A 425 -28.53 -1.77 9.89
CA LEU A 425 -29.65 -1.49 9.00
C LEU A 425 -30.84 -2.46 9.22
N GLU A 426 -30.57 -3.75 9.48
CA GLU A 426 -31.62 -4.72 9.82
C GLU A 426 -32.30 -4.39 11.15
N ASN A 427 -31.51 -4.05 12.17
CA ASN A 427 -32.05 -3.63 13.47
C ASN A 427 -32.85 -2.34 13.35
N TYR A 428 -32.37 -1.38 12.55
CA TYR A 428 -33.09 -0.15 12.24
C TYR A 428 -34.48 -0.45 11.66
N ASP A 429 -34.56 -1.31 10.64
CA ASP A 429 -35.82 -1.65 9.97
C ASP A 429 -36.78 -2.41 10.89
N ARG A 430 -36.27 -3.33 11.73
CA ARG A 430 -37.06 -4.02 12.76
C ARG A 430 -37.67 -3.04 13.75
N ILE A 431 -36.91 -2.06 14.23
CA ILE A 431 -37.42 -1.04 15.16
C ILE A 431 -38.44 -0.13 14.47
N VAL A 432 -38.17 0.34 13.24
CA VAL A 432 -39.13 1.14 12.47
C VAL A 432 -40.45 0.39 12.33
N HIS A 433 -40.42 -0.89 11.96
CA HIS A 433 -41.60 -1.71 11.81
C HIS A 433 -42.34 -1.90 13.13
N ALA A 434 -41.63 -2.25 14.21
CA ALA A 434 -42.21 -2.46 15.53
C ALA A 434 -42.87 -1.19 16.09
N VAL A 435 -42.24 -0.03 15.90
CA VAL A 435 -42.78 1.26 16.38
C VAL A 435 -43.97 1.68 15.54
N ASN A 436 -43.91 1.62 14.21
CA ASN A 436 -45.05 1.97 13.35
C ASN A 436 -46.27 1.05 13.55
N ALA A 437 -46.04 -0.20 14.00
CA ALA A 437 -47.13 -1.11 14.36
C ALA A 437 -47.82 -0.74 15.67
N ALA A 438 -47.12 -0.08 16.60
CA ALA A 438 -47.61 0.25 17.94
C ALA A 438 -48.00 1.73 18.12
N TYR A 439 -47.36 2.64 17.39
CA TYR A 439 -47.47 4.09 17.56
C TYR A 439 -47.44 4.80 16.20
N ASP A 440 -48.21 5.89 16.09
CA ASP A 440 -48.14 6.81 14.95
C ASP A 440 -47.16 7.94 15.26
N VAL A 441 -45.94 7.80 14.75
CA VAL A 441 -44.85 8.76 14.96
C VAL A 441 -44.46 9.35 13.62
N ARG A 442 -44.26 10.67 13.58
CA ARG A 442 -43.74 11.33 12.38
C ARG A 442 -42.43 10.66 11.94
N GLY A 443 -42.39 10.17 10.70
CA GLY A 443 -41.27 9.37 10.19
C GLY A 443 -39.89 10.04 10.32
N SER A 444 -39.80 11.36 10.16
CA SER A 444 -38.54 12.10 10.36
C SER A 444 -38.03 12.06 11.81
N ASP A 445 -38.94 12.10 12.78
CA ASP A 445 -38.59 12.11 14.20
C ASP A 445 -38.22 10.69 14.64
N LEU A 446 -39.02 9.69 14.20
CA LEU A 446 -38.74 8.28 14.41
C LEU A 446 -37.36 7.89 13.87
N ALA A 447 -37.06 8.26 12.62
CA ALA A 447 -35.78 7.97 11.99
C ALA A 447 -34.59 8.51 12.79
N ASN A 448 -34.68 9.76 13.26
CA ASN A 448 -33.65 10.39 14.07
C ASN A 448 -33.48 9.69 15.43
N LEU A 449 -34.59 9.34 16.09
CA LEU A 449 -34.56 8.70 17.41
C LEU A 449 -33.97 7.30 17.35
N ILE A 450 -34.32 6.50 16.34
CA ILE A 450 -33.76 5.14 16.17
C ILE A 450 -32.25 5.23 15.88
N MET A 451 -31.83 6.12 14.97
CA MET A 451 -30.40 6.35 14.71
C MET A 451 -29.64 6.69 16.00
N MET A 452 -30.17 7.61 16.81
CA MET A 452 -29.56 8.01 18.08
C MET A 452 -29.55 6.87 19.10
N CYS A 453 -30.63 6.08 19.17
CA CYS A 453 -30.77 4.97 20.09
C CYS A 453 -29.74 3.87 19.80
N LEU A 454 -29.65 3.42 18.54
CA LEU A 454 -28.70 2.39 18.12
C LEU A 454 -27.25 2.85 18.25
N THR A 455 -26.95 4.12 17.92
CA THR A 455 -25.60 4.68 18.08
C THR A 455 -25.18 4.81 19.56
N ASN A 456 -26.15 4.86 20.48
CA ASN A 456 -25.93 5.02 21.92
C ASN A 456 -26.35 3.76 22.69
N ASN A 457 -26.02 2.59 22.12
CA ASN A 457 -26.16 1.26 22.73
C ASN A 457 -27.57 0.96 23.27
N GLY A 458 -28.60 1.27 22.48
CA GLY A 458 -30.00 1.01 22.81
C GLY A 458 -30.61 2.04 23.77
N THR A 459 -30.05 3.26 23.84
CA THR A 459 -30.57 4.30 24.75
C THR A 459 -30.70 5.66 24.07
N VAL A 460 -31.83 6.34 24.25
CA VAL A 460 -32.02 7.73 23.82
C VAL A 460 -31.64 8.65 24.97
N SER A 461 -30.58 9.43 24.80
CA SER A 461 -30.10 10.32 25.87
C SER A 461 -31.20 11.30 26.34
N ASN A 462 -31.15 11.66 27.63
CA ASN A 462 -32.10 12.60 28.24
C ASN A 462 -32.21 13.93 27.49
N ASN A 463 -31.13 14.42 26.90
CA ASN A 463 -31.13 15.65 26.11
C ASN A 463 -31.95 15.50 24.82
N ARG A 464 -31.88 14.35 24.15
CA ARG A 464 -32.67 14.06 22.95
C ARG A 464 -34.14 13.82 23.30
N ARG A 465 -34.44 13.10 24.39
CA ARG A 465 -35.81 12.97 24.90
C ARG A 465 -36.47 14.33 25.11
N LYS A 466 -35.78 15.28 25.77
CA LYS A 466 -36.25 16.66 25.94
C LYS A 466 -36.44 17.41 24.62
N GLN A 467 -35.54 17.20 23.65
CA GLN A 467 -35.63 17.84 22.34
C GLN A 467 -36.91 17.45 21.58
N TYR A 468 -37.31 16.17 21.67
CA TYR A 468 -38.46 15.62 20.95
C TYR A 468 -39.73 15.50 21.83
N GLN A 469 -39.71 15.95 23.09
CA GLN A 469 -40.83 15.77 24.04
C GLN A 469 -42.16 16.38 23.60
N TYR A 470 -42.14 17.34 22.67
CA TYR A 470 -43.34 17.99 22.14
C TYR A 470 -43.85 17.36 20.84
N SER A 471 -43.09 16.47 20.21
CA SER A 471 -43.48 15.78 18.98
C SER A 471 -43.61 14.26 19.14
N VAL A 472 -43.07 13.69 20.22
CA VAL A 472 -43.06 12.25 20.49
C VAL A 472 -43.48 11.98 21.94
N PRO A 473 -44.49 11.12 22.18
CA PRO A 473 -44.90 10.72 23.53
C PRO A 473 -43.78 10.00 24.30
N THR A 474 -43.83 10.05 25.64
CA THR A 474 -42.75 9.48 26.49
C THR A 474 -42.64 7.96 26.30
N GLU A 475 -43.79 7.30 26.14
CA GLU A 475 -43.94 5.86 25.97
C GLU A 475 -43.25 5.35 24.70
N VAL A 476 -43.18 6.18 23.65
CA VAL A 476 -42.52 5.83 22.40
C VAL A 476 -41.01 5.72 22.60
N PHE A 477 -40.40 6.61 23.39
CA PHE A 477 -38.97 6.52 23.67
C PHE A 477 -38.62 5.25 24.44
N ASP A 478 -39.45 4.91 25.43
CA ASP A 478 -39.26 3.70 26.23
C ASP A 478 -39.42 2.44 25.37
N TYR A 479 -40.41 2.44 24.47
CA TYR A 479 -40.63 1.34 23.53
C TYR A 479 -39.49 1.21 22.50
N ILE A 480 -38.99 2.32 21.95
CA ILE A 480 -37.81 2.31 21.07
C ILE A 480 -36.61 1.67 21.78
N GLU A 481 -36.34 2.08 23.03
CA GLU A 481 -35.22 1.55 23.80
C GLU A 481 -35.42 0.09 24.19
N GLU A 482 -36.64 -0.32 24.55
CA GLU A 482 -36.98 -1.71 24.86
C GLU A 482 -36.72 -2.62 23.66
N VAL A 483 -37.26 -2.27 22.50
CA VAL A 483 -37.06 -3.04 21.27
C VAL A 483 -35.58 -3.03 20.89
N ALA A 484 -34.91 -1.87 20.92
CA ALA A 484 -33.50 -1.78 20.56
C ALA A 484 -32.60 -2.63 21.47
N ARG A 485 -32.82 -2.61 22.80
CA ARG A 485 -32.03 -3.43 23.74
C ARG A 485 -32.30 -4.91 23.55
N SER A 486 -33.55 -5.32 23.35
CA SER A 486 -33.88 -6.72 23.04
C SER A 486 -33.12 -7.22 21.81
N LEU A 487 -33.03 -6.40 20.76
CA LEU A 487 -32.32 -6.75 19.53
C LEU A 487 -30.80 -6.82 19.72
N LEU A 488 -30.23 -5.92 20.52
CA LEU A 488 -28.80 -5.92 20.83
C LEU A 488 -28.41 -7.10 21.72
N ASP A 489 -29.29 -7.51 22.64
CA ASP A 489 -29.07 -8.66 23.52
C ASP A 489 -29.17 -10.00 22.76
N GLU A 490 -30.03 -10.09 21.72
CA GLU A 490 -30.07 -11.25 20.79
C GLU A 490 -28.74 -11.48 20.06
N GLN A 491 -27.87 -10.47 19.98
CA GLN A 491 -26.63 -10.47 19.20
C GLN A 491 -25.37 -10.64 20.07
N GLN A 492 -25.49 -10.70 21.40
CA GLN A 492 -24.36 -11.07 22.26
C GLN A 492 -24.19 -12.60 22.30
N PRO A 493 -22.97 -13.13 22.06
CA PRO A 493 -22.72 -14.56 21.96
C PRO A 493 -22.88 -15.34 23.27
#